data_AF-A0A7S0TBR7-F1
#
_entry.id   AF-A0A7S0TBR7-F1
#
_cell.length_a   1.000
_cell.length_b   1.000
_cell.length_c   1.000
_cell.angle_alpha   90.00
_cell.angle_beta   90.00
_cell.angle_gamma   90.00
#
_symmetry.space_group_name_H-M   'P 1'
#
loop_
_entity.id
_entity.type
_entity.pdbx_description
1 polymer ?
#
loop_
_entity_poly.entity_id
_entity_poly.type
_entity_poly.pdbx_seq_one_letter_code
_entity_poly.pdbx_strand_id
1 'polypeptide(L)'
;IFGIRPMLILAVLLLLSIDHTGASDESSYECSKFKAPNNTTDENLAKEWKAADESLWEYVNEKVPAVLEHTGSAAFDDHLKGVQAILRFWGSPVHLTNAGLFHSIYGTEGFQGFSLPLSERPVIQNLIGVEAEKLAYVFCMVDRSTLDKTIFDWKKEDLASTTSVYNFRSRPELGRFQISLTKEEWLDFLQLSLADWLE
;
A
#
# COMPACT_ATOMS: atom_id res chain seq x y z
N ILE A 1 -9.52 13.58 -40.15
CA ILE A 1 -8.17 14.20 -40.19
C ILE A 1 -7.81 14.54 -38.75
N PHE A 2 -6.82 13.84 -38.23
CA PHE A 2 -6.39 13.80 -36.82
C PHE A 2 -5.87 15.17 -36.34
N GLY A 3 -6.29 15.58 -35.14
CA GLY A 3 -5.78 16.75 -34.43
C GLY A 3 -5.34 16.34 -33.03
N ILE A 4 -4.07 15.94 -32.94
CA ILE A 4 -3.37 15.51 -31.74
C ILE A 4 -3.20 16.69 -30.78
N ARG A 5 -3.61 16.51 -29.51
CA ARG A 5 -3.36 17.46 -28.41
C ARG A 5 -1.89 17.37 -27.97
N PRO A 6 -1.14 18.48 -27.87
CA PRO A 6 0.24 18.47 -27.40
C PRO A 6 0.25 18.71 -25.89
N MET A 7 0.37 17.65 -25.09
CA MET A 7 0.92 17.77 -23.73
C MET A 7 1.41 16.40 -23.24
N LEU A 8 2.38 15.86 -23.99
CA LEU A 8 3.08 14.63 -23.63
C LEU A 8 4.59 14.79 -23.87
N ILE A 9 5.20 15.85 -23.34
CA ILE A 9 6.66 16.02 -23.35
C ILE A 9 7.08 16.74 -22.06
N LEU A 10 7.12 16.00 -20.94
CA LEU A 10 8.04 16.30 -19.83
C LEU A 10 8.23 15.07 -18.91
N ALA A 11 8.56 13.91 -19.50
CA ALA A 11 8.87 12.70 -18.73
C ALA A 11 10.00 11.84 -19.34
N VAL A 12 10.83 12.38 -20.25
CA VAL A 12 11.84 11.59 -21.00
C VAL A 12 13.29 12.07 -20.80
N LEU A 13 13.57 12.96 -19.85
CA LEU A 13 14.93 13.51 -19.65
C LEU A 13 15.60 13.16 -18.32
N LEU A 14 15.27 12.00 -17.73
CA LEU A 14 16.01 11.47 -16.57
C LEU A 14 16.48 10.01 -16.76
N LEU A 15 16.70 9.57 -18.01
CA LEU A 15 17.02 8.16 -18.32
C LEU A 15 18.27 7.94 -19.19
N LEU A 16 19.24 8.87 -19.18
CA LEU A 16 20.49 8.67 -19.92
C LEU A 16 21.70 9.05 -19.07
N SER A 17 22.15 8.14 -18.22
CA SER A 17 23.53 8.05 -17.70
C SER A 17 23.72 6.76 -16.88
N ILE A 18 23.78 5.58 -17.49
CA ILE A 18 24.45 4.42 -16.87
C ILE A 18 25.23 3.69 -17.96
N ASP A 19 26.56 3.75 -17.83
CA ASP A 19 27.54 3.03 -18.61
C ASP A 19 27.48 1.53 -18.34
N HIS A 20 27.71 0.75 -19.39
CA HIS A 20 27.68 -0.71 -19.41
C HIS A 20 29.07 -1.29 -19.18
N THR A 21 29.33 -1.92 -18.02
CA THR A 21 30.36 -2.98 -17.91
C THR A 21 30.08 -3.96 -16.76
N GLY A 22 30.03 -5.25 -17.09
CA GLY A 22 30.49 -6.35 -16.23
C GLY A 22 29.41 -7.16 -15.50
N ALA A 23 29.25 -8.43 -15.91
CA ALA A 23 28.28 -9.38 -15.40
C ALA A 23 28.74 -10.14 -14.14
N SER A 24 27.82 -10.34 -13.18
CA SER A 24 27.71 -11.55 -12.36
C SER A 24 26.38 -11.59 -11.59
N ASP A 25 25.49 -12.53 -11.93
CA ASP A 25 24.51 -13.20 -11.05
C ASP A 25 23.72 -12.40 -9.97
N GLU A 26 22.99 -11.34 -10.36
CA GLU A 26 22.06 -10.59 -9.48
C GLU A 26 20.58 -10.64 -9.90
N SER A 27 20.11 -11.72 -10.54
CA SER A 27 18.78 -11.69 -11.22
C SER A 27 17.55 -12.03 -10.35
N SER A 28 17.47 -11.65 -9.07
CA SER A 28 16.15 -11.62 -8.38
C SER A 28 15.93 -10.56 -7.28
N TYR A 29 16.89 -9.66 -7.03
CA TYR A 29 16.73 -8.60 -6.01
C TYR A 29 16.87 -7.16 -6.55
N GLU A 30 16.96 -6.98 -7.86
CA GLU A 30 16.96 -5.67 -8.54
C GLU A 30 15.62 -4.92 -8.46
N CYS A 31 14.59 -5.47 -7.79
CA CYS A 31 13.37 -4.74 -7.48
C CYS A 31 13.54 -3.88 -6.21
N SER A 32 14.14 -2.70 -6.43
CA SER A 32 13.93 -1.42 -5.73
C SER A 32 15.00 -0.95 -4.72
N LYS A 33 15.65 0.17 -5.06
CA LYS A 33 16.40 1.07 -4.15
C LYS A 33 15.54 1.70 -3.04
N PHE A 34 14.22 1.46 -3.05
CA PHE A 34 13.22 2.09 -2.19
C PHE A 34 12.48 1.10 -1.29
N LYS A 35 13.04 -0.09 -1.06
CA LYS A 35 12.56 -1.08 -0.10
C LYS A 35 13.53 -1.22 1.06
N ALA A 36 13.02 -1.53 2.25
CA ALA A 36 13.81 -1.86 3.42
C ALA A 36 13.25 -3.15 4.07
N PRO A 37 14.10 -4.01 4.65
CA PRO A 37 15.54 -3.84 4.81
C PRO A 37 16.33 -3.94 3.50
N ASN A 38 17.43 -3.19 3.40
CA ASN A 38 18.37 -3.15 2.28
C ASN A 38 19.82 -3.03 2.80
N ASN A 39 20.80 -2.87 1.92
CA ASN A 39 22.22 -2.81 2.27
C ASN A 39 22.64 -1.63 3.16
N THR A 40 21.79 -0.61 3.34
CA THR A 40 22.04 0.52 4.25
C THR A 40 21.18 0.47 5.51
N THR A 41 20.31 -0.53 5.65
CA THR A 41 19.48 -0.71 6.83
C THR A 41 20.32 -1.25 7.99
N ASP A 42 20.18 -0.65 9.17
CA ASP A 42 20.82 -1.15 10.38
C ASP A 42 20.43 -2.60 10.66
N GLU A 43 21.42 -3.45 10.94
CA GLU A 43 21.19 -4.90 11.09
C GLU A 43 20.32 -5.25 12.30
N ASN A 44 20.40 -4.47 13.39
CA ASN A 44 19.58 -4.71 14.57
C ASN A 44 18.13 -4.31 14.28
N LEU A 45 17.94 -3.16 13.63
CA LEU A 45 16.63 -2.71 13.18
C LEU A 45 15.96 -3.71 12.22
N ALA A 46 16.73 -4.26 11.27
CA ALA A 46 16.23 -5.29 10.36
C ALA A 46 15.80 -6.57 11.10
N LYS A 47 16.55 -6.98 12.14
CA LYS A 47 16.18 -8.12 12.99
C LYS A 47 14.94 -7.83 13.83
N GLU A 48 14.82 -6.62 14.38
CA GLU A 48 13.65 -6.18 15.14
C GLU A 48 12.39 -6.20 14.27
N TRP A 49 12.45 -5.67 13.04
CA TRP A 49 11.33 -5.74 12.10
C TRP A 49 10.97 -7.17 11.77
N LYS A 50 11.94 -8.01 11.42
CA LYS A 50 11.69 -9.41 11.13
C LYS A 50 10.99 -10.11 12.29
N ALA A 51 11.46 -9.91 13.52
CA ALA A 51 10.86 -10.51 14.71
C ALA A 51 9.43 -10.02 14.98
N ALA A 52 9.14 -8.74 14.69
CA ALA A 52 7.79 -8.19 14.81
C ALA A 52 6.84 -8.70 13.71
N ASP A 53 7.35 -8.88 12.49
CA ASP A 53 6.55 -9.18 11.31
C ASP A 53 6.33 -10.69 11.11
N GLU A 54 7.16 -11.56 11.68
CA GLU A 54 7.12 -13.02 11.48
C GLU A 54 5.73 -13.62 11.77
N SER A 55 5.13 -13.29 12.92
CA SER A 55 3.79 -13.76 13.26
C SER A 55 2.68 -13.22 12.35
N LEU A 56 2.87 -12.02 11.78
CA LEU A 56 1.93 -11.42 10.85
C LEU A 56 2.03 -12.09 9.47
N TRP A 57 3.26 -12.37 9.01
CA TRP A 57 3.50 -13.12 7.79
C TRP A 57 2.97 -14.54 7.88
N GLU A 58 3.16 -15.22 9.02
CA GLU A 58 2.56 -16.53 9.27
C GLU A 58 1.03 -16.47 9.19
N TYR A 59 0.40 -15.46 9.79
CA TYR A 59 -1.05 -15.28 9.70
C TYR A 59 -1.53 -15.11 8.26
N VAL A 60 -0.90 -14.20 7.50
CA VAL A 60 -1.21 -13.99 6.07
C VAL A 60 -1.02 -15.29 5.29
N ASN A 61 0.09 -15.98 5.53
CA ASN A 61 0.42 -17.27 4.93
C ASN A 61 -0.38 -18.46 5.47
N GLU A 62 -1.25 -18.31 6.46
CA GLU A 62 -2.18 -19.35 6.86
C GLU A 62 -3.56 -19.08 6.24
N LYS A 63 -3.97 -17.81 6.17
CA LYS A 63 -5.32 -17.43 5.76
C LYS A 63 -5.48 -17.23 4.25
N VAL A 64 -4.46 -16.71 3.58
CA VAL A 64 -4.45 -16.47 2.12
C VAL A 64 -4.18 -17.71 1.23
N PRO A 65 -3.49 -18.80 1.63
CA PRO A 65 -2.91 -19.74 0.65
C PRO A 65 -3.85 -20.69 -0.09
N ALA A 66 -5.02 -21.05 0.45
CA ALA A 66 -5.75 -22.18 -0.13
C ALA A 66 -6.56 -21.85 -1.40
N VAL A 67 -6.74 -20.57 -1.76
CA VAL A 67 -7.61 -20.16 -2.89
C VAL A 67 -6.80 -19.76 -4.14
N LEU A 68 -5.50 -19.47 -4.00
CA LEU A 68 -4.65 -18.98 -5.09
C LEU A 68 -3.66 -20.03 -5.65
N GLU A 69 -3.78 -21.30 -5.24
CA GLU A 69 -2.87 -22.42 -5.57
C GLU A 69 -2.66 -22.68 -7.07
N HIS A 70 -3.47 -22.10 -7.95
CA HIS A 70 -3.36 -22.32 -9.39
C HIS A 70 -2.97 -21.08 -10.22
N THR A 71 -2.83 -19.88 -9.63
CA THR A 71 -2.53 -18.67 -10.43
C THR A 71 -1.65 -17.59 -9.80
N GLY A 72 -1.26 -17.62 -8.51
CA GLY A 72 -0.38 -16.55 -8.00
C GLY A 72 -0.34 -16.27 -6.49
N SER A 73 -0.45 -17.28 -5.62
CA SER A 73 -0.34 -17.08 -4.17
C SER A 73 0.99 -16.43 -3.75
N ALA A 74 2.11 -16.86 -4.35
CA ALA A 74 3.43 -16.26 -4.11
C ALA A 74 3.47 -14.77 -4.52
N ALA A 75 2.88 -14.42 -5.66
CA ALA A 75 2.86 -13.04 -6.14
C ALA A 75 2.03 -12.11 -5.24
N PHE A 76 0.98 -12.62 -4.58
CA PHE A 76 0.18 -11.82 -3.65
C PHE A 76 0.88 -11.62 -2.29
N ASP A 77 1.48 -12.67 -1.72
CA ASP A 77 2.28 -12.55 -0.49
C ASP A 77 3.50 -11.63 -0.71
N ASP A 78 4.19 -11.80 -1.84
CA ASP A 78 5.33 -10.96 -2.24
C ASP A 78 4.90 -9.49 -2.42
N HIS A 79 3.73 -9.23 -3.03
CA HIS A 79 3.16 -7.88 -3.14
C HIS A 79 2.94 -7.24 -1.78
N LEU A 80 2.23 -7.91 -0.87
CA LEU A 80 1.92 -7.37 0.45
C LEU A 80 3.19 -7.06 1.26
N LYS A 81 4.18 -7.96 1.20
CA LYS A 81 5.51 -7.75 1.80
C LYS A 81 6.29 -6.64 1.12
N GLY A 82 6.16 -6.50 -0.20
CA GLY A 82 6.74 -5.41 -0.98
C GLY A 82 6.24 -4.04 -0.54
N VAL A 83 4.92 -3.88 -0.40
CA VAL A 83 4.28 -2.65 0.12
C VAL A 83 4.76 -2.35 1.54
N GLN A 84 4.79 -3.36 2.42
CA GLN A 84 5.31 -3.20 3.79
C GLN A 84 6.78 -2.73 3.76
N ALA A 85 7.61 -3.30 2.89
CA ALA A 85 9.02 -2.95 2.74
C ALA A 85 9.23 -1.52 2.22
N ILE A 86 8.39 -1.05 1.29
CA ILE A 86 8.41 0.35 0.82
C ILE A 86 8.07 1.30 1.97
N LEU A 87 7.02 0.99 2.74
CA LEU A 87 6.62 1.82 3.88
C LEU A 87 7.71 1.88 4.96
N ARG A 88 8.41 0.76 5.23
CA ARG A 88 9.58 0.73 6.11
C ARG A 88 10.71 1.61 5.60
N PHE A 89 10.99 1.57 4.30
CA PHE A 89 12.01 2.41 3.68
C PHE A 89 11.71 3.91 3.83
N TRP A 90 10.44 4.30 3.78
CA TRP A 90 10.02 5.69 4.03
C TRP A 90 10.05 6.09 5.51
N GLY A 91 10.40 5.19 6.42
CA GLY A 91 10.35 5.45 7.86
C GLY A 91 8.93 5.59 8.39
N SER A 92 7.95 4.93 7.74
CA SER A 92 6.55 4.98 8.13
C SER A 92 6.32 4.38 9.52
N PRO A 93 5.32 4.87 10.28
CA PRO A 93 4.98 4.32 11.58
C PRO A 93 4.45 2.88 11.48
N VAL A 94 4.52 2.14 12.59
CA VAL A 94 4.21 0.69 12.63
C VAL A 94 2.77 0.40 12.21
N HIS A 95 1.80 1.24 12.58
CA HIS A 95 0.40 1.01 12.18
C HIS A 95 0.24 1.09 10.65
N LEU A 96 1.01 1.94 9.98
CA LEU A 96 0.95 2.09 8.53
C LEU A 96 1.67 0.93 7.83
N THR A 97 2.82 0.48 8.34
CA THR A 97 3.51 -0.71 7.79
C THR A 97 2.65 -1.96 7.94
N ASN A 98 1.97 -2.12 9.08
CA ASN A 98 1.05 -3.23 9.30
C ASN A 98 -0.20 -3.11 8.41
N ALA A 99 -0.74 -1.90 8.22
CA ALA A 99 -1.81 -1.66 7.26
C ALA A 99 -1.38 -2.05 5.84
N GLY A 100 -0.13 -1.76 5.45
CA GLY A 100 0.47 -2.18 4.18
C GLY A 100 0.43 -3.68 3.96
N LEU A 101 0.82 -4.48 4.97
CA LEU A 101 0.76 -5.94 4.89
C LEU A 101 -0.68 -6.48 4.79
N PHE A 102 -1.68 -5.75 5.29
CA PHE A 102 -3.08 -6.19 5.35
C PHE A 102 -4.03 -5.42 4.42
N HIS A 103 -3.51 -4.53 3.56
CA HIS A 103 -4.34 -3.51 2.90
C HIS A 103 -5.42 -4.10 1.97
N SER A 104 -5.23 -5.34 1.52
CA SER A 104 -6.13 -6.08 0.63
C SER A 104 -6.89 -7.22 1.32
N ILE A 105 -6.81 -7.35 2.65
CA ILE A 105 -7.30 -8.54 3.38
C ILE A 105 -8.82 -8.77 3.29
N TYR A 106 -9.61 -7.71 3.09
CA TYR A 106 -11.07 -7.79 2.91
C TYR A 106 -11.50 -7.68 1.44
N GLY A 107 -10.57 -7.83 0.49
CA GLY A 107 -10.80 -7.70 -0.94
C GLY A 107 -10.87 -6.25 -1.41
N THR A 108 -10.35 -5.98 -2.61
CA THR A 108 -10.16 -4.62 -3.14
C THR A 108 -10.88 -4.41 -4.47
N GLU A 109 -10.90 -3.16 -4.90
CA GLU A 109 -11.23 -2.79 -6.28
C GLU A 109 -10.20 -3.42 -7.23
N GLY A 110 -10.63 -4.36 -8.08
CA GLY A 110 -9.75 -5.02 -9.07
C GLY A 110 -9.16 -6.38 -8.65
N PHE A 111 -9.22 -6.76 -7.36
CA PHE A 111 -8.82 -8.09 -6.90
C PHE A 111 -9.95 -8.78 -6.13
N GLN A 112 -10.41 -9.92 -6.65
CA GLN A 112 -11.56 -10.68 -6.11
C GLN A 112 -11.18 -12.13 -5.76
N GLY A 113 -9.89 -12.48 -5.78
CA GLY A 113 -9.41 -13.85 -5.56
C GLY A 113 -9.46 -14.30 -4.10
N PHE A 114 -9.43 -13.37 -3.15
CA PHE A 114 -9.47 -13.63 -1.71
C PHE A 114 -10.07 -12.45 -0.95
N SER A 115 -10.85 -12.73 0.09
CA SER A 115 -11.37 -11.73 1.04
C SER A 115 -11.80 -12.44 2.33
N LEU A 116 -11.30 -11.96 3.48
CA LEU A 116 -11.87 -12.34 4.77
C LEU A 116 -13.24 -11.69 4.97
N PRO A 117 -14.20 -12.36 5.64
CA PRO A 117 -15.47 -11.74 5.96
C PRO A 117 -15.27 -10.59 6.96
N LEU A 118 -16.08 -9.54 6.84
CA LEU A 118 -16.01 -8.36 7.74
C LEU A 118 -16.31 -8.69 9.21
N SER A 119 -16.79 -9.89 9.52
CA SER A 119 -16.88 -10.39 10.89
C SER A 119 -15.52 -10.64 11.55
N GLU A 120 -14.45 -10.80 10.78
CA GLU A 120 -13.08 -11.00 11.29
C GLU A 120 -12.40 -9.69 11.72
N ARG A 121 -13.02 -8.53 11.48
CA ARG A 121 -12.41 -7.24 11.82
C ARG A 121 -11.91 -7.14 13.27
N PRO A 122 -12.65 -7.59 14.30
CA PRO A 122 -12.14 -7.57 15.67
C PRO A 122 -10.88 -8.43 15.87
N VAL A 123 -10.76 -9.55 15.15
CA VAL A 123 -9.57 -10.41 15.19
C VAL A 123 -8.38 -9.68 14.58
N ILE A 124 -8.57 -9.05 13.42
CA ILE A 124 -7.53 -8.27 12.75
C ILE A 124 -7.13 -7.04 13.59
N GLN A 125 -8.09 -6.33 14.20
CA GLN A 125 -7.80 -5.21 15.10
C GLN A 125 -6.92 -5.61 16.29
N ASN A 126 -7.16 -6.79 16.87
CA ASN A 126 -6.33 -7.32 17.94
C ASN A 126 -4.93 -7.72 17.47
N LEU A 127 -4.80 -8.13 16.20
CA LEU A 127 -3.55 -8.59 15.62
C LEU A 127 -2.62 -7.44 15.22
N ILE A 128 -3.14 -6.44 14.49
CA ILE A 128 -2.32 -5.36 13.90
C ILE A 128 -2.56 -3.98 14.52
N GLY A 129 -3.52 -3.87 15.45
CA GLY A 129 -3.94 -2.61 16.04
C GLY A 129 -5.13 -1.98 15.31
N VAL A 130 -5.90 -1.17 16.04
CA VAL A 130 -7.14 -0.56 15.55
C VAL A 130 -6.88 0.43 14.40
N GLU A 131 -5.81 1.21 14.46
CA GLU A 131 -5.45 2.20 13.44
C GLU A 131 -5.04 1.51 12.14
N ALA A 132 -4.20 0.47 12.23
CA ALA A 132 -3.76 -0.32 11.08
C ALA A 132 -4.94 -1.02 10.40
N GLU A 133 -5.81 -1.66 11.18
CA GLU A 133 -7.00 -2.33 10.64
C GLU A 133 -7.97 -1.34 10.01
N LYS A 134 -8.16 -0.16 10.62
CA LYS A 134 -9.02 0.88 10.04
C LYS A 134 -8.52 1.29 8.66
N LEU A 135 -7.21 1.51 8.49
CA LEU A 135 -6.64 1.84 7.18
C LEU A 135 -6.84 0.72 6.16
N ALA A 136 -6.56 -0.54 6.54
CA ALA A 136 -6.78 -1.70 5.67
C ALA A 136 -8.26 -1.85 5.26
N TYR A 137 -9.18 -1.66 6.22
CA TYR A 137 -10.62 -1.65 5.96
C TYR A 137 -10.99 -0.54 4.95
N VAL A 138 -10.58 0.70 5.19
CA VAL A 138 -10.86 1.82 4.30
C VAL A 138 -10.32 1.54 2.89
N PHE A 139 -9.11 0.97 2.79
CA PHE A 139 -8.48 0.60 1.52
C PHE A 139 -9.30 -0.41 0.71
N CYS A 140 -9.87 -1.39 1.40
CA CYS A 140 -10.75 -2.40 0.81
C CYS A 140 -12.13 -1.83 0.40
N MET A 141 -12.64 -0.83 1.13
CA MET A 141 -14.01 -0.33 0.92
C MET A 141 -14.11 0.82 -0.07
N VAL A 142 -13.06 1.61 -0.25
CA VAL A 142 -13.14 2.90 -0.96
C VAL A 142 -13.31 2.73 -2.48
N ASP A 143 -14.10 3.61 -3.10
CA ASP A 143 -14.01 3.88 -4.54
C ASP A 143 -12.83 4.84 -4.77
N ARG A 144 -11.81 4.35 -5.50
CA ARG A 144 -10.57 5.10 -5.74
C ARG A 144 -10.79 6.45 -6.42
N SER A 145 -11.82 6.61 -7.24
CA SER A 145 -12.13 7.91 -7.87
C SER A 145 -12.45 9.01 -6.85
N THR A 146 -12.89 8.64 -5.64
CA THR A 146 -13.13 9.61 -4.57
C THR A 146 -11.87 10.05 -3.85
N LEU A 147 -10.81 9.22 -3.87
CA LEU A 147 -9.48 9.61 -3.40
C LEU A 147 -8.94 10.75 -4.27
N ASP A 148 -8.92 10.54 -5.59
CA ASP A 148 -8.42 11.51 -6.57
C ASP A 148 -9.08 12.88 -6.38
N LYS A 149 -10.40 12.88 -6.17
CA LYS A 149 -11.15 14.10 -5.90
C LYS A 149 -10.61 14.86 -4.68
N THR A 150 -10.32 14.17 -3.58
CA THR A 150 -9.77 14.83 -2.38
C THR A 150 -8.39 15.42 -2.61
N ILE A 151 -7.56 14.78 -3.44
CA ILE A 151 -6.22 15.27 -3.79
C ILE A 151 -6.35 16.54 -4.66
N PHE A 152 -7.20 16.52 -5.68
CA PHE A 152 -7.38 17.67 -6.58
C PHE A 152 -8.08 18.86 -5.91
N ASP A 153 -8.94 18.61 -4.92
CA ASP A 153 -9.63 19.65 -4.17
C ASP A 153 -8.75 20.25 -3.04
N TRP A 154 -7.62 19.62 -2.70
CA TRP A 154 -6.71 20.05 -1.63
C TRP A 154 -6.07 21.41 -1.93
N LYS A 155 -5.97 22.27 -0.90
CA LYS A 155 -5.40 23.62 -1.01
C LYS A 155 -4.33 23.87 0.04
N LYS A 156 -3.50 24.89 -0.20
CA LYS A 156 -2.42 25.26 0.73
C LYS A 156 -2.95 25.64 2.12
N GLU A 157 -4.16 26.18 2.21
CA GLU A 157 -4.80 26.52 3.48
C GLU A 157 -5.09 25.28 4.33
N ASP A 158 -5.29 24.11 3.72
CA ASP A 158 -5.48 22.84 4.44
C ASP A 158 -4.20 22.39 5.15
N LEU A 159 -3.03 22.94 4.81
CA LEU A 159 -1.76 22.63 5.48
C LEU A 159 -1.79 23.04 6.95
N ALA A 160 -2.40 24.18 7.28
CA ALA A 160 -2.47 24.68 8.65
C ALA A 160 -3.65 24.10 9.45
N SER A 161 -4.63 23.50 8.78
CA SER A 161 -5.80 22.91 9.42
C SER A 161 -5.46 21.56 10.06
N THR A 162 -5.80 21.40 11.33
CA THR A 162 -5.78 20.11 12.06
C THR A 162 -7.17 19.50 12.19
N THR A 163 -8.22 20.24 11.85
CA THR A 163 -9.63 19.81 11.96
C THR A 163 -10.25 19.45 10.62
N SER A 164 -9.47 19.45 9.53
CA SER A 164 -9.97 19.07 8.21
C SER A 164 -10.40 17.61 8.19
N VAL A 165 -11.57 17.36 7.60
CA VAL A 165 -12.13 16.03 7.39
C VAL A 165 -12.20 15.77 5.90
N TYR A 166 -11.65 14.63 5.48
CA TYR A 166 -11.65 14.18 4.10
C TYR A 166 -12.69 13.09 3.93
N ASN A 167 -13.53 13.21 2.89
CA ASN A 167 -14.66 12.32 2.68
C ASN A 167 -14.47 11.52 1.41
N PHE A 168 -14.50 10.20 1.56
CA PHE A 168 -14.56 9.25 0.46
C PHE A 168 -15.95 8.64 0.34
N ARG A 169 -16.17 7.89 -0.74
CA ARG A 169 -17.31 6.98 -0.86
C ARG A 169 -16.81 5.56 -0.93
N SER A 170 -17.59 4.64 -0.36
CA SER A 170 -17.38 3.23 -0.64
C SER A 170 -17.65 2.91 -2.11
N ARG A 171 -17.14 1.76 -2.54
CA ARG A 171 -17.41 1.19 -3.86
C ARG A 171 -18.91 1.06 -4.14
N PRO A 172 -19.35 1.19 -5.40
CA PRO A 172 -20.77 1.15 -5.76
C PRO A 172 -21.49 -0.13 -5.31
N GLU A 173 -20.85 -1.29 -5.45
CA GLU A 173 -21.37 -2.59 -5.05
C GLU A 173 -21.57 -2.73 -3.53
N LEU A 174 -20.92 -1.88 -2.73
CA LEU A 174 -21.05 -1.84 -1.27
C LEU A 174 -22.09 -0.80 -0.79
N GLY A 175 -22.77 -0.11 -1.71
CA GLY A 175 -23.87 0.81 -1.36
C GLY A 175 -23.49 2.29 -1.16
N ARG A 176 -22.30 2.71 -1.61
CA ARG A 176 -21.88 4.14 -1.65
C ARG A 176 -21.93 4.89 -0.29
N PHE A 177 -21.73 4.18 0.82
CA PHE A 177 -21.70 4.84 2.12
C PHE A 177 -20.50 5.80 2.23
N GLN A 178 -20.64 6.82 3.08
CA GLN A 178 -19.58 7.81 3.29
C GLN A 178 -18.52 7.25 4.25
N ILE A 179 -17.25 7.48 3.92
CA ILE A 179 -16.12 7.20 4.80
C ILE A 179 -15.45 8.54 5.09
N SER A 180 -15.31 8.89 6.36
CA SER A 180 -14.72 10.16 6.78
C SER A 180 -13.42 9.90 7.52
N LEU A 181 -12.35 10.58 7.09
CA LEU A 181 -11.02 10.48 7.66
C LEU A 181 -10.59 11.82 8.24
N THR A 182 -9.81 11.77 9.33
CA THR A 182 -9.04 12.93 9.78
C THR A 182 -7.95 13.26 8.75
N LYS A 183 -7.30 14.41 8.90
CA LYS A 183 -6.15 14.74 8.05
C LYS A 183 -5.00 13.74 8.18
N GLU A 184 -4.70 13.26 9.38
CA GLU A 184 -3.64 12.27 9.61
C GLU A 184 -3.99 10.94 8.95
N GLU A 185 -5.20 10.44 9.15
CA GLU A 185 -5.69 9.22 8.52
C GLU A 185 -5.72 9.32 6.99
N TRP A 186 -6.04 10.50 6.46
CA TRP A 186 -6.02 10.76 5.03
C TRP A 186 -4.60 10.76 4.46
N LEU A 187 -3.63 11.36 5.16
CA LEU A 187 -2.21 11.32 4.77
C LEU A 187 -1.65 9.90 4.81
N ASP A 188 -1.95 9.15 5.87
CA ASP A 188 -1.61 7.73 5.98
C ASP A 188 -2.21 6.93 4.83
N PHE A 189 -3.47 7.18 4.50
CA PHE A 189 -4.16 6.53 3.38
C PHE A 189 -3.49 6.84 2.03
N LEU A 190 -3.06 8.09 1.81
CA LEU A 190 -2.32 8.48 0.62
C LEU A 190 -0.96 7.80 0.54
N GLN A 191 -0.24 7.74 1.66
CA GLN A 191 1.05 7.07 1.72
C GLN A 191 0.91 5.57 1.44
N LEU A 192 -0.07 4.90 2.04
CA LEU A 192 -0.38 3.51 1.74
C LEU A 192 -0.74 3.30 0.26
N SER A 193 -1.59 4.17 -0.30
CA SER A 193 -2.00 4.08 -1.71
C SER A 193 -0.83 4.30 -2.68
N LEU A 194 0.11 5.17 -2.33
CA LEU A 194 1.32 5.38 -3.14
C LEU A 194 2.28 4.20 -3.04
N ALA A 195 2.43 3.60 -1.85
CA ALA A 195 3.26 2.41 -1.67
C ALA A 195 2.71 1.21 -2.44
N ASP A 196 1.38 1.01 -2.42
CA ASP A 196 0.70 -0.02 -3.21
C ASP A 196 0.87 0.19 -4.72
N TRP A 197 0.82 1.44 -5.20
CA TRP A 197 1.03 1.72 -6.63
C TRP A 197 2.47 1.51 -7.12
N LEU A 198 3.45 1.63 -6.22
CA LEU A 198 4.87 1.48 -6.54
C LEU A 198 5.33 0.02 -6.54
N GLU A 199 4.53 -0.89 -5.99
CA GLU A 199 4.79 -2.33 -5.98
C GLU A 199 4.02 -3.06 -7.08
#